data_AF-A0A1E7FIR6-F1
#
_entry.id   AF-A0A1E7FIR6-F1
#
_cell.length_a   1.000
_cell.length_b   1.000
_cell.length_c   1.000
_cell.angle_alpha   90.00
_cell.angle_beta   90.00
_cell.angle_gamma   90.00
#
_symmetry.space_group_name_H-M   'P 1'
#
loop_
_entity.id
_entity.type
_entity.pdbx_description
1 polymer ?
#
loop_
_entity_poly.entity_id
_entity_poly.type
_entity_poly.pdbx_seq_one_letter_code
_entity_poly.pdbx_strand_id
1 'polypeptide(L)'
;MYQLAVHWVKFLPGVYTIFPQFMAEMHGYSIAAAHLQLPHKLAEGFMVSDVDGSGENFDFIDNKLNKANVCMKPPNIIGGDDSSNGNVKLDEVYTSVNITLKEIPFVIHYCQRYALGRWFFSKYKLPEDMFSNCSAPLMKEPPSNVAEIYDWYVFPNGIEKMDFSVTDKNKNMSPEDPSYWKIDVKRKEHLRNGWMLCAVIYGINEAIQIYKEEQCSTTSLDIHPEFCKKTYHFHEEQNFTSSITDPSNPFTKK
;
A
#
# COMPACT_ATOMS: atom_id res chain seq x y z
N MET A 1 20.42 -1.41 23.16
CA MET A 1 19.93 -0.20 22.46
C MET A 1 20.79 1.04 22.69
N TYR A 2 21.12 1.45 23.92
CA TYR A 2 21.90 2.69 24.17
C TYR A 2 23.23 2.75 23.39
N GLN A 3 24.07 1.71 23.49
CA GLN A 3 25.36 1.66 22.79
C GLN A 3 25.21 1.78 21.27
N LEU A 4 24.16 1.17 20.70
CA LEU A 4 23.86 1.24 19.28
C LEU A 4 23.53 2.67 18.86
N ALA A 5 22.67 3.36 19.61
CA ALA A 5 22.33 4.75 19.33
C ALA A 5 23.56 5.68 19.40
N VAL A 6 24.43 5.50 20.39
CA VAL A 6 25.67 6.28 20.52
C VAL A 6 26.56 6.10 19.29
N HIS A 7 26.78 4.86 18.84
CA HIS A 7 27.62 4.58 17.68
C HIS A 7 26.96 5.01 16.37
N TRP A 8 25.64 4.89 16.27
CA TRP A 8 24.88 5.33 15.10
C TRP A 8 25.03 6.84 14.89
N VAL A 9 24.79 7.65 15.93
CA VAL A 9 24.98 9.11 15.87
C VAL A 9 26.43 9.48 15.57
N LYS A 10 27.40 8.71 16.07
CA LYS A 10 28.82 8.91 15.79
C LYS A 10 29.19 8.62 14.32
N PHE A 11 28.66 7.56 13.73
CA PHE A 11 29.02 7.14 12.38
C PHE A 11 28.25 7.87 11.29
N LEU A 12 27.01 8.26 11.55
CA LEU A 12 26.13 8.89 10.56
C LEU A 12 26.77 10.08 9.83
N PRO A 13 27.42 11.06 10.48
CA PRO A 13 28.05 12.18 9.77
C PRO A 13 29.14 11.75 8.78
N GLY A 14 29.93 10.74 9.14
CA GLY A 14 30.97 10.19 8.27
C GLY A 14 30.38 9.48 7.06
N VAL A 15 29.33 8.68 7.29
CA VAL A 15 28.57 8.03 6.20
C VAL A 15 27.98 9.07 5.26
N TYR A 16 27.33 10.10 5.80
CA TYR A 16 26.72 11.16 5.00
C TYR A 16 27.75 11.93 4.16
N THR A 17 28.97 12.13 4.69
CA THR A 17 30.04 12.81 3.95
C THR A 17 30.49 12.02 2.72
N ILE A 18 30.53 10.68 2.82
CA ILE A 18 30.96 9.79 1.73
C ILE A 18 29.78 9.47 0.79
N PHE A 19 28.59 9.33 1.36
CA PHE A 19 27.36 8.93 0.68
C PHE A 19 26.21 9.86 1.11
N PRO A 20 26.12 11.07 0.52
CA PRO A 20 25.11 12.07 0.90
C PRO A 20 23.69 11.73 0.40
N GLN A 21 23.54 10.58 -0.27
CA GLN A 21 22.29 10.11 -0.84
C GLN A 21 21.27 9.70 0.24
N PHE A 22 20.03 9.46 -0.21
CA PHE A 22 18.97 8.89 0.61
C PHE A 22 19.44 7.59 1.30
N MET A 23 19.09 7.40 2.57
CA MET A 23 19.43 6.25 3.45
C MET A 23 20.81 6.24 4.14
N ALA A 24 21.56 7.35 4.17
CA ALA A 24 22.79 7.45 5.00
C ALA A 24 22.54 7.05 6.48
N GLU A 25 21.35 7.34 6.99
CA GLU A 25 20.88 6.93 8.31
C GLU A 25 20.89 5.40 8.50
N MET A 26 20.30 4.65 7.55
CA MET A 26 20.25 3.18 7.61
C MET A 26 21.64 2.56 7.49
N HIS A 27 22.50 3.12 6.65
CA HIS A 27 23.90 2.68 6.56
C HIS A 27 24.67 2.97 7.86
N GLY A 28 24.46 4.14 8.46
CA GLY A 28 25.01 4.49 9.78
C GLY A 28 24.57 3.50 10.86
N TYR A 29 23.30 3.10 10.87
CA TYR A 29 22.77 2.08 11.78
C TYR A 29 23.47 0.74 11.56
N SER A 30 23.56 0.25 10.32
CA SER A 30 24.20 -1.02 9.98
C SER A 30 25.67 -1.04 10.37
N ILE A 31 26.41 0.06 10.15
CA ILE A 31 27.80 0.19 10.58
C ILE A 31 27.91 0.18 12.11
N ALA A 32 27.00 0.86 12.82
CA ALA A 32 26.97 0.86 14.27
C ALA A 32 26.70 -0.54 14.84
N ALA A 33 25.74 -1.26 14.27
CA ALA A 33 25.41 -2.61 14.66
C ALA A 33 26.57 -3.59 14.38
N ALA A 34 27.22 -3.46 13.23
CA ALA A 34 28.41 -4.24 12.87
C ALA A 34 29.61 -3.93 13.78
N HIS A 35 29.86 -2.66 14.09
CA HIS A 35 30.93 -2.23 15.01
C HIS A 35 30.77 -2.85 16.41
N LEU A 36 29.54 -2.94 16.88
CA LEU A 36 29.18 -3.55 18.15
C LEU A 36 29.09 -5.08 18.09
N GLN A 37 29.37 -5.69 16.95
CA GLN A 37 29.28 -7.13 16.72
C GLN A 37 27.92 -7.72 17.12
N LEU A 38 26.84 -6.95 16.88
CA LEU A 38 25.50 -7.45 17.18
C LEU A 38 25.18 -8.63 16.24
N PRO A 39 24.44 -9.65 16.71
CA PRO A 39 23.94 -10.71 15.83
C PRO A 39 23.01 -10.12 14.77
N HIS A 40 23.24 -10.44 13.50
CA HIS A 40 22.37 -10.06 12.39
C HIS A 40 21.76 -11.31 11.76
N LYS A 41 20.52 -11.20 11.30
CA LYS A 41 19.87 -12.21 10.47
C LYS A 41 19.30 -11.51 9.24
N LEU A 42 19.58 -12.04 8.05
CA LEU A 42 18.91 -11.57 6.85
C LEU A 42 17.46 -12.03 6.89
N ALA A 43 16.58 -11.09 6.63
CA ALA A 43 15.15 -11.27 6.61
C ALA A 43 14.66 -10.76 5.25
N GLU A 44 14.15 -11.67 4.42
CA GLU A 44 13.56 -11.37 3.12
C GLU A 44 12.05 -11.60 3.18
N GLY A 45 11.28 -10.90 2.34
CA GLY A 45 9.83 -11.10 2.28
C GLY A 45 9.06 -10.69 3.53
N PHE A 46 9.58 -9.77 4.34
CA PHE A 46 8.83 -9.23 5.49
C PHE A 46 7.99 -8.02 5.13
N MET A 47 8.34 -7.34 4.03
CA MET A 47 7.72 -6.09 3.64
C MET A 47 7.26 -6.08 2.18
N VAL A 48 6.28 -5.22 1.94
CA VAL A 48 5.88 -4.75 0.62
C VAL A 48 5.88 -3.23 0.61
N SER A 49 6.44 -2.64 -0.45
CA SER A 49 6.72 -1.22 -0.54
C SER A 49 6.81 -0.70 -1.97
N ASP A 50 7.52 -1.43 -2.84
CA ASP A 50 7.76 -1.03 -4.21
C ASP A 50 7.14 -2.06 -5.16
N VAL A 51 6.06 -1.67 -5.83
CA VAL A 51 5.30 -2.55 -6.73
C VAL A 51 6.14 -3.08 -7.89
N ASP A 52 7.24 -2.40 -8.23
CA ASP A 52 8.20 -2.79 -9.27
C ASP A 52 9.43 -3.50 -8.69
N GLY A 53 9.53 -3.55 -7.35
CA GLY A 53 10.64 -4.14 -6.61
C GLY A 53 10.68 -5.67 -6.69
N SER A 54 11.90 -6.21 -6.75
CA SER A 54 12.17 -7.64 -6.57
C SER A 54 12.53 -7.94 -5.11
N GLY A 55 12.20 -9.15 -4.63
CA GLY A 55 12.58 -9.60 -3.28
C GLY A 55 11.63 -9.19 -2.16
N GLU A 56 10.50 -8.58 -2.52
CA GLU A 56 9.39 -8.30 -1.59
C GLU A 56 8.36 -9.44 -1.58
N ASN A 57 7.49 -9.46 -0.58
CA ASN A 57 6.53 -10.56 -0.37
C ASN A 57 5.26 -10.45 -1.25
N PHE A 58 5.42 -10.20 -2.55
CA PHE A 58 4.29 -10.05 -3.47
C PHE A 58 3.72 -11.39 -3.98
N ASP A 59 4.32 -12.52 -3.64
CA ASP A 59 3.93 -13.83 -4.19
C ASP A 59 2.46 -14.17 -4.00
N PHE A 60 1.86 -13.79 -2.87
CA PHE A 60 0.43 -14.00 -2.62
C PHE A 60 -0.44 -13.13 -3.54
N ILE A 61 0.01 -11.93 -3.90
CA ILE A 61 -0.69 -11.03 -4.82
C ILE A 61 -0.55 -11.55 -6.25
N ASP A 62 0.68 -11.84 -6.66
CA ASP A 62 1.04 -12.18 -8.03
C ASP A 62 0.40 -13.47 -8.53
N ASN A 63 0.30 -14.45 -7.63
CA ASN A 63 -0.07 -15.83 -7.97
C ASN A 63 -1.45 -16.23 -7.47
N LYS A 64 -2.01 -15.56 -6.45
CA LYS A 64 -3.30 -15.97 -5.85
C LYS A 64 -4.43 -14.95 -6.02
N LEU A 65 -4.12 -13.66 -6.18
CA LEU A 65 -5.16 -12.64 -6.35
C LEU A 65 -5.61 -12.53 -7.80
N ASN A 66 -6.90 -12.27 -7.96
CA ASN A 66 -7.52 -11.91 -9.24
C ASN A 66 -7.97 -10.44 -9.20
N LYS A 67 -8.26 -9.87 -10.38
CA LYS A 67 -8.66 -8.46 -10.53
C LYS A 67 -9.92 -8.06 -9.74
N ALA A 68 -10.82 -9.01 -9.48
CA ALA A 68 -12.10 -8.76 -8.80
C ALA A 68 -11.94 -8.57 -7.28
N ASN A 69 -10.84 -9.09 -6.70
CA ASN A 69 -10.61 -9.14 -5.26
C ASN A 69 -9.27 -8.51 -4.88
N VAL A 70 -8.87 -7.43 -5.53
CA VAL A 70 -7.58 -6.78 -5.23
C VAL A 70 -7.64 -5.94 -3.96
N CYS A 71 -8.79 -5.32 -3.68
CA CYS A 71 -8.98 -4.43 -2.54
C CYS A 71 -9.64 -5.14 -1.35
N MET A 72 -8.91 -6.10 -0.78
CA MET A 72 -9.32 -6.85 0.40
C MET A 72 -8.99 -6.07 1.67
N LYS A 73 -9.94 -6.00 2.60
CA LYS A 73 -9.67 -5.40 3.92
C LYS A 73 -8.64 -6.26 4.66
N PRO A 74 -7.71 -5.66 5.43
CA PRO A 74 -6.77 -6.40 6.25
C PRO A 74 -7.51 -7.40 7.16
N PRO A 75 -6.92 -8.56 7.45
CA PRO A 75 -7.53 -9.50 8.38
C PRO A 75 -7.66 -8.82 9.73
N ASN A 76 -8.87 -8.82 10.30
CA ASN A 76 -9.07 -8.34 11.65
C ASN A 76 -8.48 -9.38 12.62
N ILE A 77 -7.26 -9.14 13.08
CA ILE A 77 -6.63 -9.98 14.10
C ILE A 77 -7.30 -9.61 15.43
N ILE A 78 -8.46 -10.21 15.69
CA ILE A 78 -9.12 -10.07 16.99
C ILE A 78 -8.18 -10.67 18.03
N GLY A 79 -7.57 -9.81 18.82
CA GLY A 79 -6.62 -10.17 19.86
C GLY A 79 -7.22 -11.21 20.81
N GLY A 80 -6.64 -12.40 20.78
CA GLY A 80 -6.81 -13.43 21.80
C GLY A 80 -5.44 -14.01 22.07
N ASP A 81 -4.90 -13.68 23.23
CA ASP A 81 -3.57 -14.02 23.76
C ASP A 81 -3.40 -15.52 24.06
N ASP A 82 -3.97 -16.40 23.24
CA ASP A 82 -3.89 -17.83 23.46
C ASP A 82 -3.29 -18.53 22.24
N SER A 83 -1.96 -18.48 22.21
CA SER A 83 -1.04 -19.15 21.29
C SER A 83 -1.11 -20.69 21.33
N SER A 84 -2.21 -21.26 21.81
CA SER A 84 -2.36 -22.71 21.96
C SER A 84 -3.51 -23.31 21.16
N ASN A 85 -4.53 -22.56 20.72
CA ASN A 85 -5.63 -23.08 19.86
C ASN A 85 -6.39 -22.00 19.05
N GLY A 86 -5.81 -20.81 18.85
CA GLY A 86 -6.49 -19.65 18.27
C GLY A 86 -6.92 -19.81 16.81
N ASN A 87 -8.23 -20.02 16.59
CA ASN A 87 -8.88 -19.86 15.28
C ASN A 87 -8.87 -18.37 14.89
N VAL A 88 -7.77 -17.87 14.35
CA VAL A 88 -7.77 -16.55 13.72
C VAL A 88 -8.71 -16.63 12.52
N LYS A 89 -9.86 -15.96 12.62
CA LYS A 89 -10.83 -15.93 11.54
C LYS A 89 -10.35 -14.93 10.49
N LEU A 90 -9.68 -15.46 9.48
CA LEU A 90 -9.40 -14.72 8.25
C LEU A 90 -10.72 -14.23 7.64
N ASP A 91 -10.67 -13.05 7.01
CA ASP A 91 -11.79 -12.58 6.19
C ASP A 91 -12.15 -13.65 5.14
N GLU A 92 -13.44 -13.75 4.82
CA GLU A 92 -13.96 -14.69 3.84
C GLU A 92 -13.23 -14.56 2.50
N VAL A 93 -12.84 -13.33 2.13
CA VAL A 93 -12.12 -13.10 0.88
C VAL A 93 -10.74 -13.77 0.91
N TYR A 94 -9.94 -13.67 1.99
CA TYR A 94 -8.64 -14.38 2.08
C TYR A 94 -8.82 -15.90 2.01
N THR A 95 -9.86 -16.40 2.67
CA THR A 95 -10.18 -17.82 2.67
C THR A 95 -10.57 -18.29 1.26
N SER A 96 -11.35 -17.50 0.53
CA SER A 96 -11.81 -17.80 -0.84
C SER A 96 -10.69 -17.95 -1.86
N VAL A 97 -9.55 -17.28 -1.63
CA VAL A 97 -8.36 -17.33 -2.51
C VAL A 97 -7.22 -18.15 -1.88
N ASN A 98 -7.51 -18.91 -0.81
CA ASN A 98 -6.56 -19.79 -0.13
C ASN A 98 -5.26 -19.05 0.28
N ILE A 99 -5.39 -17.84 0.82
CA ILE A 99 -4.30 -17.09 1.45
C ILE A 99 -4.35 -17.34 2.95
N THR A 100 -3.20 -17.72 3.52
CA THR A 100 -3.03 -17.87 4.96
C THR A 100 -2.37 -16.63 5.58
N LEU A 101 -2.54 -16.40 6.88
CA LEU A 101 -1.88 -15.29 7.60
C LEU A 101 -0.37 -15.26 7.43
N LYS A 102 0.26 -16.44 7.30
CA LYS A 102 1.72 -16.57 7.13
C LYS A 102 2.22 -16.03 5.79
N GLU A 103 1.33 -15.87 4.82
CA GLU A 103 1.66 -15.38 3.48
C GLU A 103 1.42 -13.88 3.34
N ILE A 104 0.70 -13.27 4.28
CA ILE A 104 0.47 -11.82 4.31
C ILE A 104 1.73 -11.14 4.84
N PRO A 105 2.20 -10.05 4.20
CA PRO A 105 3.37 -9.32 4.67
C PRO A 105 3.14 -8.75 6.06
N PHE A 106 4.18 -8.80 6.88
CA PHE A 106 4.15 -8.26 8.25
C PHE A 106 4.27 -6.74 8.27
N VAL A 107 4.93 -6.17 7.27
CA VAL A 107 5.21 -4.74 7.18
C VAL A 107 4.71 -4.20 5.85
N ILE A 108 3.94 -3.13 5.89
CA ILE A 108 3.57 -2.35 4.70
C ILE A 108 4.31 -1.02 4.80
N HIS A 109 5.23 -0.77 3.87
CA HIS A 109 5.99 0.46 3.83
C HIS A 109 5.48 1.34 2.69
N TYR A 110 4.75 2.40 3.01
CA TYR A 110 4.11 3.28 2.04
C TYR A 110 5.07 4.34 1.46
N CYS A 111 6.20 3.93 0.88
CA CYS A 111 7.19 4.86 0.33
C CYS A 111 6.80 5.45 -1.01
N GLN A 112 6.08 4.69 -1.83
CA GLN A 112 5.78 5.04 -3.21
C GLN A 112 4.41 5.72 -3.36
N ARG A 113 4.10 5.99 -4.63
CA ARG A 113 2.78 6.36 -5.09
C ARG A 113 2.08 5.10 -5.58
N TYR A 114 0.83 4.90 -5.17
CA TYR A 114 0.01 3.80 -5.65
C TYR A 114 -1.21 4.39 -6.34
N ALA A 115 -1.58 3.86 -7.49
CA ALA A 115 -2.72 4.37 -8.23
C ALA A 115 -3.41 3.29 -9.04
N LEU A 116 -4.73 3.44 -9.18
CA LEU A 116 -5.54 2.62 -10.06
C LEU A 116 -6.80 3.38 -10.47
N GLY A 117 -6.95 3.62 -11.77
CA GLY A 117 -7.95 4.53 -12.31
C GLY A 117 -7.77 5.94 -11.77
N ARG A 118 -8.86 6.47 -11.19
CA ARG A 118 -8.87 7.74 -10.47
C ARG A 118 -8.44 7.65 -9.00
N TRP A 119 -8.22 6.43 -8.51
CA TRP A 119 -7.82 6.21 -7.12
C TRP A 119 -6.31 6.33 -7.03
N PHE A 120 -5.85 7.02 -6.00
CA PHE A 120 -4.44 7.34 -5.82
C PHE A 120 -4.13 7.52 -4.36
N PHE A 121 -2.91 7.14 -3.97
CA PHE A 121 -2.31 7.44 -2.68
C PHE A 121 -0.90 7.99 -2.88
N SER A 122 -0.57 9.03 -2.11
CA SER A 122 0.81 9.44 -1.88
C SER A 122 0.96 10.07 -0.51
N LYS A 123 2.02 9.68 0.21
CA LYS A 123 2.32 10.21 1.54
C LYS A 123 2.46 11.74 1.58
N TYR A 124 2.94 12.35 0.49
CA TYR A 124 3.11 13.81 0.38
C TYR A 124 1.82 14.55 -0.02
N LYS A 125 0.71 13.82 -0.20
CA LYS A 125 -0.60 14.36 -0.56
C LYS A 125 -1.66 14.07 0.51
N LEU A 126 -1.24 13.53 1.66
CA LEU A 126 -2.10 13.44 2.82
C LEU A 126 -2.21 14.82 3.48
N PRO A 127 -3.41 15.24 3.94
CA PRO A 127 -3.55 16.45 4.75
C PRO A 127 -2.68 16.36 6.00
N GLU A 128 -1.98 17.45 6.32
CA GLU A 128 -1.06 17.49 7.47
C GLU A 128 -1.79 17.28 8.81
N ASP A 129 -3.05 17.68 8.90
CA ASP A 129 -3.86 17.62 10.11
C ASP A 129 -4.68 16.33 10.24
N MET A 130 -4.57 15.38 9.30
CA MET A 130 -5.42 14.20 9.23
C MET A 130 -5.38 13.32 10.50
N PHE A 131 -4.23 13.28 11.19
CA PHE A 131 -4.02 12.53 12.43
C PHE A 131 -4.08 13.39 13.69
N SER A 132 -4.25 14.70 13.57
CA SER A 132 -4.29 15.62 14.72
C SER A 132 -5.62 16.34 14.88
N ASN A 133 -6.49 16.24 13.88
CA ASN A 133 -7.80 16.87 13.85
C ASN A 133 -8.89 15.81 14.01
N CYS A 134 -9.61 15.85 15.14
CA CYS A 134 -10.72 14.95 15.42
C CYS A 134 -11.85 15.01 14.38
N SER A 135 -11.99 16.13 13.66
CA SER A 135 -12.98 16.31 12.60
C SER A 135 -12.47 15.94 11.20
N ALA A 136 -11.20 15.53 11.05
CA ALA A 136 -10.69 15.09 9.76
C ALA A 136 -11.49 13.88 9.26
N PRO A 137 -11.99 13.88 8.01
CA PRO A 137 -12.71 12.74 7.47
C PRO A 137 -11.80 11.51 7.29
N LEU A 138 -12.42 10.35 7.11
CA LEU A 138 -11.70 9.13 6.69
C LEU A 138 -11.47 9.17 5.18
N MET A 139 -10.45 8.46 4.72
CA MET A 139 -10.21 8.30 3.29
C MET A 139 -11.25 7.38 2.65
N LYS A 140 -11.70 7.77 1.47
CA LYS A 140 -12.58 6.94 0.66
C LYS A 140 -11.83 5.72 0.14
N GLU A 141 -12.45 4.57 0.34
CA GLU A 141 -11.92 3.28 -0.07
C GLU A 141 -12.29 2.99 -1.54
N PRO A 142 -11.35 2.47 -2.33
CA PRO A 142 -11.65 1.96 -3.66
C PRO A 142 -12.64 0.78 -3.61
N PRO A 143 -13.39 0.51 -4.70
CA PRO A 143 -14.19 -0.71 -4.80
C PRO A 143 -13.29 -1.96 -4.74
N SER A 144 -13.82 -3.09 -4.26
CA SER A 144 -13.07 -4.35 -4.12
C SER A 144 -12.45 -4.82 -5.43
N ASN A 145 -13.12 -4.57 -6.55
CA ASN A 145 -12.73 -4.91 -7.92
C ASN A 145 -12.10 -3.74 -8.68
N VAL A 146 -11.44 -2.79 -8.01
CA VAL A 146 -10.84 -1.62 -8.67
C VAL A 146 -9.94 -2.00 -9.85
N ALA A 147 -9.17 -3.09 -9.73
CA ALA A 147 -8.25 -3.59 -10.75
C ALA A 147 -8.95 -4.25 -11.95
N GLU A 148 -10.24 -4.57 -11.83
CA GLU A 148 -11.08 -5.01 -12.93
C GLU A 148 -11.69 -3.81 -13.66
N ILE A 149 -12.11 -2.78 -12.91
CA ILE A 149 -12.76 -1.59 -13.45
C ILE A 149 -11.79 -0.73 -14.26
N TYR A 150 -10.55 -0.61 -13.79
CA TYR A 150 -9.56 0.23 -14.45
C TYR A 150 -8.34 -0.58 -14.84
N ASP A 151 -7.83 -0.25 -16.01
CA ASP A 151 -6.60 -0.75 -16.61
C ASP A 151 -5.67 0.42 -16.99
N TRP A 152 -5.82 1.53 -16.29
CA TRP A 152 -5.03 2.74 -16.39
C TRP A 152 -4.99 3.38 -15.01
N TYR A 153 -4.14 4.38 -14.80
CA TYR A 153 -4.18 5.20 -13.60
C TYR A 153 -3.74 6.63 -13.89
N VAL A 154 -4.04 7.55 -12.97
CA VAL A 154 -3.69 8.97 -13.11
C VAL A 154 -2.96 9.45 -11.88
N PHE A 155 -1.83 10.11 -12.11
CA PHE A 155 -1.11 10.82 -11.06
C PHE A 155 -1.43 12.32 -11.12
N PRO A 156 -1.25 13.05 -10.01
CA PRO A 156 -1.46 14.51 -9.98
C PRO A 156 -0.65 15.29 -11.03
N ASN A 157 0.46 14.72 -11.50
CA ASN A 157 1.34 15.33 -12.49
C ASN A 157 0.99 14.96 -13.94
N GLY A 158 -0.07 14.19 -14.17
CA GLY A 158 -0.52 13.77 -15.50
C GLY A 158 -1.06 12.35 -15.54
N ILE A 159 -1.75 12.04 -16.65
CA ILE A 159 -2.22 10.69 -16.97
C ILE A 159 -1.03 9.87 -17.45
N GLU A 160 -0.54 8.96 -16.61
CA GLU A 160 0.36 7.91 -17.07
C GLU A 160 -0.49 6.69 -17.45
N LYS A 161 -0.84 6.61 -18.74
CA LYS A 161 -1.56 5.43 -19.25
C LYS A 161 -0.57 4.27 -19.33
N MET A 162 -0.56 3.40 -18.32
CA MET A 162 -0.19 2.02 -18.60
C MET A 162 -1.34 1.40 -19.39
N ASP A 163 -1.13 1.15 -20.68
CA ASP A 163 -2.09 0.41 -21.49
C ASP A 163 -1.95 -1.09 -21.20
N PHE A 164 -2.86 -1.64 -20.39
CA PHE A 164 -2.94 -3.08 -20.14
C PHE A 164 -3.88 -3.81 -21.13
N SER A 165 -4.42 -3.16 -22.17
CA SER A 165 -5.31 -3.78 -23.17
C SER A 165 -4.64 -4.93 -23.95
N VAL A 166 -3.31 -5.02 -23.86
CA VAL A 166 -2.51 -6.14 -24.37
C VAL A 166 -2.79 -7.44 -23.60
N THR A 167 -3.25 -7.37 -22.34
CA THR A 167 -3.53 -8.54 -21.48
C THR A 167 -4.74 -9.36 -21.95
N ASP A 168 -5.81 -8.73 -22.46
CA ASP A 168 -7.03 -9.45 -22.86
C ASP A 168 -6.97 -10.04 -24.27
N LYS A 169 -6.25 -9.40 -25.20
CA LYS A 169 -6.08 -9.92 -26.58
C LYS A 169 -5.15 -11.13 -26.65
N ASN A 170 -4.34 -11.35 -25.62
CA ASN A 170 -3.28 -12.36 -25.59
C ASN A 170 -3.51 -13.43 -24.51
N LYS A 171 -4.75 -13.65 -24.05
CA LYS A 171 -5.09 -14.71 -23.08
C LYS A 171 -4.63 -16.11 -23.48
N ASN A 172 -4.38 -16.34 -24.77
CA ASN A 172 -3.92 -17.62 -25.33
C ASN A 172 -2.44 -17.62 -25.73
N MET A 173 -1.67 -16.61 -25.32
CA MET A 173 -0.26 -16.50 -25.69
C MET A 173 0.58 -17.49 -24.87
N SER A 174 1.41 -18.28 -25.54
CA SER A 174 2.26 -19.31 -24.90
C SER A 174 3.25 -18.65 -23.93
N PRO A 175 3.56 -19.27 -22.78
CA PRO A 175 4.68 -18.84 -21.92
C PRO A 175 6.04 -18.77 -22.63
N GLU A 176 6.17 -19.44 -23.77
CA GLU A 176 7.37 -19.43 -24.62
C GLU A 176 7.50 -18.15 -25.47
N ASP A 177 6.44 -17.35 -25.59
CA ASP A 177 6.46 -16.09 -26.32
C ASP A 177 7.23 -15.01 -25.51
N PRO A 178 8.26 -14.36 -26.09
CA PRO A 178 8.99 -13.27 -25.43
C PRO A 178 8.12 -12.05 -25.05
N SER A 179 6.88 -11.97 -25.51
CA SER A 179 5.93 -10.92 -25.13
C SER A 179 5.16 -11.31 -23.87
N TYR A 180 5.10 -12.59 -23.51
CA TYR A 180 4.36 -13.11 -22.35
C TYR A 180 4.86 -12.49 -21.05
N TRP A 181 6.17 -12.51 -20.83
CA TRP A 181 6.74 -11.96 -19.59
C TRP A 181 6.48 -10.46 -19.45
N LYS A 182 6.44 -9.69 -20.55
CA LYS A 182 6.11 -8.25 -20.50
C LYS A 182 4.68 -8.02 -20.05
N ILE A 183 3.76 -8.89 -20.47
CA ILE A 183 2.34 -8.82 -20.11
C ILE A 183 2.14 -9.30 -18.67
N ASP A 184 2.78 -10.39 -18.28
CA ASP A 184 2.66 -10.93 -16.92
C ASP A 184 3.25 -10.00 -15.86
N VAL A 185 4.41 -9.38 -16.14
CA VAL A 185 4.99 -8.33 -15.26
C VAL A 185 4.02 -7.19 -15.08
N LYS A 186 3.48 -6.64 -16.17
CA LYS A 186 2.48 -5.57 -16.12
C LYS A 186 1.20 -5.96 -15.39
N ARG A 187 0.72 -7.21 -15.57
CA ARG A 187 -0.43 -7.75 -14.85
C ARG A 187 -0.15 -7.78 -13.35
N LYS A 188 1.02 -8.25 -12.93
CA LYS A 188 1.45 -8.30 -11.53
C LYS A 188 1.55 -6.90 -10.95
N GLU A 189 2.26 -5.99 -11.61
CA GLU A 189 2.34 -4.57 -11.21
C GLU A 189 0.95 -3.93 -11.02
N HIS A 190 -0.01 -4.23 -11.91
CA HIS A 190 -1.39 -3.77 -11.79
C HIS A 190 -2.09 -4.28 -10.53
N LEU A 191 -1.98 -5.58 -10.25
CA LEU A 191 -2.54 -6.19 -9.04
C LEU A 191 -1.86 -5.65 -7.77
N ARG A 192 -0.52 -5.53 -7.78
CA ARG A 192 0.27 -4.97 -6.68
C ARG A 192 -0.12 -3.52 -6.39
N ASN A 193 -0.28 -2.69 -7.42
CA ASN A 193 -0.73 -1.30 -7.27
C ASN A 193 -2.10 -1.22 -6.61
N GLY A 194 -3.08 -2.00 -7.10
CA GLY A 194 -4.41 -2.00 -6.51
C GLY A 194 -4.39 -2.49 -5.06
N TRP A 195 -3.61 -3.52 -4.76
CA TRP A 195 -3.53 -4.07 -3.41
C TRP A 195 -2.87 -3.07 -2.46
N MET A 196 -1.71 -2.50 -2.84
CA MET A 196 -0.98 -1.52 -2.04
C MET A 196 -1.83 -0.26 -1.79
N LEU A 197 -2.50 0.25 -2.82
CA LEU A 197 -3.42 1.37 -2.72
C LEU A 197 -4.48 1.11 -1.64
N CYS A 198 -5.11 -0.06 -1.67
CA CYS A 198 -6.17 -0.41 -0.74
C CYS A 198 -5.65 -0.71 0.66
N ALA A 199 -4.59 -1.49 0.80
CA ALA A 199 -4.00 -1.84 2.08
C ALA A 199 -3.52 -0.60 2.85
N VAL A 200 -2.89 0.36 2.16
CA VAL A 200 -2.46 1.62 2.78
C VAL A 200 -3.65 2.48 3.18
N ILE A 201 -4.69 2.58 2.33
CA ILE A 201 -5.90 3.33 2.67
C ILE A 201 -6.60 2.74 3.90
N TYR A 202 -6.74 1.41 3.95
CA TYR A 202 -7.34 0.72 5.08
C TYR A 202 -6.53 0.94 6.36
N GLY A 203 -5.21 0.74 6.33
CA GLY A 203 -4.35 0.91 7.50
C GLY A 203 -4.35 2.35 8.03
N ILE A 204 -4.36 3.35 7.15
CA ILE A 204 -4.45 4.76 7.58
C ILE A 204 -5.83 5.07 8.16
N ASN A 205 -6.91 4.58 7.55
CA ASN A 205 -8.25 4.76 8.08
C ASN A 205 -8.39 4.16 9.49
N GLU A 206 -7.86 2.96 9.69
CA GLU A 206 -7.82 2.29 10.99
C GLU A 206 -6.99 3.10 12.00
N ALA A 207 -5.80 3.59 11.62
CA ALA A 207 -4.98 4.43 12.49
C ALA A 207 -5.67 5.74 12.89
N ILE A 208 -6.39 6.39 11.95
CA ILE A 208 -7.19 7.59 12.24
C ILE A 208 -8.33 7.26 13.21
N GLN A 209 -8.99 6.11 13.01
CA GLN A 209 -10.07 5.67 13.91
C GLN A 209 -9.55 5.45 15.32
N ILE A 210 -8.47 4.68 15.48
CA ILE A 210 -7.83 4.42 16.79
C ILE A 210 -7.42 5.75 17.45
N TYR A 211 -6.76 6.65 16.71
CA TYR A 211 -6.40 7.97 17.23
C TYR A 211 -7.63 8.73 17.76
N LYS A 212 -8.72 8.73 16.99
CA LYS A 212 -9.97 9.40 17.40
C LYS A 212 -10.58 8.77 18.64
N GLU A 213 -10.59 7.45 18.75
CA GLU A 213 -11.08 6.72 19.92
C GLU A 213 -10.31 7.07 21.19
N GLU A 214 -8.98 7.19 21.07
CA GLU A 214 -8.11 7.41 22.22
C GLU A 214 -8.00 8.89 22.63
N GLN A 215 -7.96 9.80 21.65
CA GLN A 215 -7.56 11.19 21.88
C GLN A 215 -8.73 12.17 21.80
N CYS A 216 -9.76 11.87 21.01
CA CYS A 216 -10.92 12.74 20.90
C CYS A 216 -11.89 12.38 22.03
N SER A 217 -12.01 13.24 23.04
CA SER A 217 -12.79 13.05 24.27
C SER A 217 -14.31 12.86 24.08
N THR A 218 -14.76 12.54 22.87
CA THR A 218 -16.12 12.13 22.57
C THR A 218 -16.34 10.72 23.11
N THR A 219 -17.03 10.66 24.25
CA THR A 219 -17.76 9.48 24.70
C THR A 219 -18.54 8.88 23.53
N SER A 220 -17.99 7.82 22.94
CA SER A 220 -18.51 7.03 21.81
C SER A 220 -18.46 7.71 20.42
N LEU A 221 -17.75 7.03 19.50
CA LEU A 221 -17.80 7.24 18.05
C LEU A 221 -19.21 7.18 17.45
N ASP A 222 -20.20 6.66 18.20
CA ASP A 222 -21.59 6.54 17.74
C ASP A 222 -22.31 7.90 17.65
N ILE A 223 -21.76 8.97 18.23
CA ILE A 223 -22.47 10.24 18.37
C ILE A 223 -22.36 11.14 17.13
N HIS A 224 -21.39 10.92 16.24
CA HIS A 224 -21.20 11.80 15.06
C HIS A 224 -20.86 11.00 13.79
N PRO A 225 -21.90 10.58 13.03
CA PRO A 225 -21.74 9.89 11.75
C PRO A 225 -20.85 10.63 10.74
N GLU A 226 -20.77 11.97 10.84
CA GLU A 226 -19.90 12.81 10.02
C GLU A 226 -18.41 12.53 10.26
N PHE A 227 -17.98 12.04 11.43
CA PHE A 227 -16.57 11.70 11.70
C PHE A 227 -16.10 10.44 10.97
N CYS A 228 -17.04 9.59 10.57
CA CYS A 228 -16.79 8.39 9.76
C CYS A 228 -17.04 8.65 8.27
N LYS A 229 -17.38 9.89 7.88
CA LYS A 229 -17.62 10.23 6.49
C LYS A 229 -16.33 10.02 5.70
N LYS A 230 -16.42 9.10 4.75
CA LYS A 230 -15.33 8.77 3.85
C LYS A 230 -15.31 9.79 2.70
N THR A 231 -14.24 10.58 2.61
CA THR A 231 -14.07 11.60 1.58
C THR A 231 -12.83 11.32 0.74
N TYR A 232 -12.76 11.87 -0.46
CA TYR A 232 -11.51 11.86 -1.22
C TYR A 232 -10.60 12.93 -0.65
N HIS A 233 -9.43 12.53 -0.12
CA HIS A 233 -8.46 13.49 0.42
C HIS A 233 -7.47 13.99 -0.62
N PHE A 234 -7.35 13.30 -1.76
CA PHE A 234 -6.18 13.49 -2.61
C PHE A 234 -6.29 14.65 -3.60
N HIS A 235 -7.50 15.20 -3.83
CA HIS A 235 -7.73 16.44 -4.58
C HIS A 235 -9.14 16.98 -4.25
N GLU A 236 -9.33 18.30 -4.28
CA GLU A 236 -10.68 18.85 -4.51
C GLU A 236 -11.17 18.29 -5.86
N GLU A 237 -12.18 17.40 -5.83
CA GLU A 237 -12.74 16.71 -7.00
C GLU A 237 -12.96 17.64 -8.21
N GLN A 238 -13.22 18.93 -7.98
CA GLN A 238 -13.57 19.93 -8.99
C GLN A 238 -12.47 20.15 -10.05
N ASN A 239 -11.19 20.09 -9.67
CA ASN A 239 -10.09 20.30 -10.62
C ASN A 239 -9.70 19.02 -11.37
N PHE A 240 -9.93 17.85 -10.76
CA PHE A 240 -9.56 16.56 -11.33
C PHE A 240 -10.62 16.07 -12.35
N THR A 241 -11.90 16.30 -12.06
CA THR A 241 -13.03 15.89 -12.92
C THR A 241 -13.13 16.70 -14.21
N SER A 242 -12.67 17.95 -14.21
CA SER A 242 -12.73 18.84 -15.39
C SER A 242 -11.56 18.65 -16.36
N SER A 243 -10.42 18.11 -15.89
CA SER A 243 -9.17 18.04 -16.67
C SER A 243 -8.85 16.64 -17.22
N ILE A 244 -9.44 15.57 -16.67
CA ILE A 244 -9.14 14.20 -17.06
C ILE A 244 -10.35 13.59 -17.76
N THR A 245 -10.23 13.38 -19.07
CA THR A 245 -11.18 12.54 -19.81
C THR A 245 -11.00 11.10 -19.35
N ASP A 246 -11.99 10.59 -18.62
CA ASP A 246 -12.08 9.16 -18.33
C ASP A 246 -12.12 8.39 -19.66
N PRO A 247 -11.07 7.61 -20.01
CA PRO A 247 -11.02 6.89 -21.26
C PRO A 247 -12.04 5.73 -21.32
N SER A 248 -12.60 5.33 -20.17
CA SER A 248 -13.67 4.33 -20.09
C SER A 248 -15.06 4.91 -20.29
N ASN A 249 -15.22 6.24 -20.24
CA ASN A 249 -16.50 6.89 -20.53
C ASN A 249 -16.73 6.93 -22.05
N PRO A 250 -17.73 6.23 -22.61
CA PRO A 250 -17.95 6.21 -24.06
C PRO A 250 -18.33 7.59 -24.63
N PHE A 251 -18.74 8.55 -23.78
CA PHE A 251 -19.15 9.89 -24.19
C PHE A 251 -18.02 10.92 -24.28
N THR A 252 -16.79 10.57 -23.88
CA THR A 252 -15.62 11.50 -23.92
C THR A 252 -14.75 11.35 -25.17
N LYS A 253 -15.04 10.39 -26.06
CA LYS A 253 -14.39 10.30 -27.38
C LYS A 253 -15.02 11.30 -28.36
N LYS A 254 -14.45 12.50 -28.44
CA LYS A 254 -14.65 13.44 -29.56
C LYS A 254 -13.58 13.23 -30.61
#